data_AF-A0A938H5N7-F1
#
_entry.id   AF-A0A938H5N7-F1
#
_cell.length_a   1.000
_cell.length_b   1.000
_cell.length_c   1.000
_cell.angle_alpha   90.00
_cell.angle_beta   90.00
_cell.angle_gamma   90.00
#
_symmetry.space_group_name_H-M   'P 1'
#
loop_
_entity.id
_entity.type
_entity.pdbx_description
1 polymer ?
#
loop_
_entity_poly.entity_id
_entity_poly.type
_entity_poly.pdbx_seq_one_letter_code
_entity_poly.pdbx_strand_id
1 'polypeptide(L)'
;MPETTYRPPAPRPIGPIRSLLRVIASGEGDLLSLIPDLAYRETLLPLGVTRRGILYLNDPALVVEVLNDVEGIFPKNDLMVDAVAPLIGNAMFVSSGETWKRQRRMIEPAFSHMRLNRAFGQMVDAVTDHERWLDEKIAQDAPFSLDAAMGHLTADVITRTIFSIPLHEGAARDVFEAFTVFERQVASVNVKAL
;
A
#
# COMPACT_ATOMS: atom_id res chain seq x y z
N MET A 1 -26.94 24.21 -14.94
CA MET A 1 -26.40 24.05 -13.57
C MET A 1 -25.05 23.39 -13.70
N PRO A 2 -23.98 23.85 -13.03
CA PRO A 2 -22.68 23.21 -13.17
C PRO A 2 -22.79 21.77 -12.63
N GLU A 3 -22.45 20.79 -13.45
CA GLU A 3 -22.37 19.39 -13.04
C GLU A 3 -21.43 19.29 -11.85
N THR A 4 -21.95 18.86 -10.72
CA THR A 4 -21.14 18.59 -9.54
C THR A 4 -20.20 17.45 -9.90
N THR A 5 -18.90 17.76 -10.04
CA THR A 5 -17.85 16.76 -10.25
C THR A 5 -17.97 15.68 -9.17
N TYR A 6 -17.96 14.41 -9.60
CA TYR A 6 -18.00 13.28 -8.66
C TYR A 6 -16.90 13.44 -7.60
N ARG A 7 -17.29 13.40 -6.34
CA ARG A 7 -16.37 13.40 -5.20
C ARG A 7 -16.36 12.01 -4.59
N PRO A 8 -15.24 11.27 -4.62
CA PRO A 8 -15.18 9.95 -4.01
C PRO A 8 -15.43 10.03 -2.51
N PRO A 9 -15.93 8.94 -1.89
CA PRO A 9 -16.07 8.89 -0.44
C PRO A 9 -14.70 9.08 0.21
N ALA A 10 -14.64 9.97 1.19
CA ALA A 10 -13.43 10.22 1.98
C ALA A 10 -13.83 10.29 3.46
N PRO A 11 -12.98 9.79 4.38
CA PRO A 11 -13.25 9.91 5.80
C PRO A 11 -13.38 11.38 6.17
N ARG A 12 -14.32 11.69 7.07
CA ARG A 12 -14.42 13.05 7.65
C ARG A 12 -13.40 13.15 8.78
N PRO A 13 -12.36 14.00 8.65
CA PRO A 13 -11.37 14.19 9.70
C PRO A 13 -12.08 14.67 10.97
N ILE A 14 -11.66 14.14 12.11
CA ILE A 14 -12.16 14.53 13.43
C ILE A 14 -10.98 14.89 14.31
N GLY A 15 -11.23 15.62 15.40
CA GLY A 15 -10.19 16.02 16.33
C GLY A 15 -9.40 14.81 16.89
N PRO A 16 -8.13 15.00 17.28
CA PRO A 16 -7.16 13.93 17.52
C PRO A 16 -7.56 12.92 18.62
N ILE A 17 -8.17 13.38 19.70
CA ILE A 17 -8.64 12.48 20.77
C ILE A 17 -9.79 11.60 20.26
N ARG A 18 -10.68 12.18 19.45
CA ARG A 18 -11.81 11.45 18.89
C ARG A 18 -11.36 10.47 17.80
N SER A 19 -10.33 10.80 17.00
CA SER A 19 -9.80 9.87 15.98
C SER A 19 -9.21 8.63 16.64
N LEU A 20 -8.44 8.81 17.71
CA LEU A 20 -7.91 7.68 18.50
C LEU A 20 -9.02 6.85 19.15
N LEU A 21 -9.97 7.48 19.84
CA LEU A 21 -11.10 6.76 20.45
C LEU A 21 -11.97 6.04 19.41
N ARG A 22 -12.17 6.63 18.23
CA ARG A 22 -12.90 5.99 17.13
C ARG A 22 -12.20 4.71 16.71
N VAL A 23 -10.89 4.73 16.46
CA VAL A 23 -10.15 3.55 16.01
C VAL A 23 -10.10 2.46 17.08
N ILE A 24 -9.98 2.82 18.36
CA ILE A 24 -10.08 1.86 19.47
C ILE A 24 -11.48 1.22 19.52
N ALA A 25 -12.53 2.02 19.31
CA ALA A 25 -13.92 1.57 19.43
C ALA A 25 -14.46 0.86 18.19
N SER A 26 -14.03 1.25 16.99
CA SER A 26 -14.48 0.63 15.73
C SER A 26 -13.84 -0.72 15.53
N GLY A 27 -12.61 -0.95 16.03
CA GLY A 27 -11.85 -2.19 15.78
C GLY A 27 -11.54 -2.40 14.28
N GLU A 28 -11.92 -1.44 13.44
CA GLU A 28 -11.78 -1.47 12.00
C GLU A 28 -10.44 -0.83 11.63
N GLY A 29 -9.69 -1.55 10.80
CA GLY A 29 -8.36 -1.20 10.32
C GLY A 29 -8.27 0.02 9.41
N ASP A 30 -9.18 0.99 9.54
CA ASP A 30 -9.11 2.28 8.85
C ASP A 30 -8.09 3.20 9.55
N LEU A 31 -6.82 2.98 9.23
CA LEU A 31 -5.72 3.82 9.70
C LEU A 31 -5.79 5.24 9.13
N LEU A 32 -6.47 5.46 8.00
CA LEU A 32 -6.60 6.80 7.41
C LEU A 32 -7.53 7.69 8.25
N SER A 33 -8.51 7.09 8.92
CA SER A 33 -9.34 7.79 9.92
C SER A 33 -8.58 8.25 11.16
N LEU A 34 -7.34 7.78 11.41
CA LEU A 34 -6.49 8.31 12.49
C LEU A 34 -6.00 9.72 12.21
N ILE A 35 -5.88 10.08 10.93
CA ILE A 35 -5.33 11.36 10.49
C ILE A 35 -6.26 12.49 10.99
N PRO A 36 -5.82 13.31 11.96
CA PRO A 36 -6.67 14.33 12.56
C PRO A 36 -6.93 15.48 11.57
N ASP A 37 -8.00 16.25 11.80
CA ASP A 37 -8.31 17.43 10.98
C ASP A 37 -7.17 18.45 10.92
N LEU A 38 -6.44 18.62 12.02
CA LEU A 38 -5.26 19.47 12.13
C LEU A 38 -4.14 19.05 11.17
N ALA A 39 -4.03 17.76 10.82
CA ALA A 39 -3.01 17.31 9.87
C ALA A 39 -3.22 17.87 8.46
N TYR A 40 -4.40 18.38 8.14
CA TYR A 40 -4.67 19.02 6.85
C TYR A 40 -4.41 20.53 6.87
N ARG A 41 -4.01 21.09 8.01
CA ARG A 41 -3.85 22.54 8.22
C ARG A 41 -2.49 22.91 8.80
N GLU A 42 -1.90 22.02 9.58
CA GLU A 42 -0.63 22.20 10.25
C GLU A 42 0.48 21.42 9.53
N THR A 43 1.68 21.98 9.57
CA THR A 43 2.87 21.39 8.92
C THR A 43 3.58 20.35 9.79
N LEU A 44 3.40 20.42 11.11
CA LEU A 44 3.96 19.49 12.09
C LEU A 44 2.98 19.36 13.26
N LEU A 45 2.60 18.14 13.61
CA LEU A 45 1.69 17.90 14.72
C LEU A 45 1.90 16.52 15.36
N PRO A 46 1.74 16.39 16.69
CA PRO A 46 1.77 15.08 17.33
C PRO A 46 0.51 14.27 17.01
N LEU A 47 0.67 12.95 16.85
CA LEU A 47 -0.42 11.97 16.85
C LEU A 47 -0.92 11.80 18.31
N GLY A 48 -1.55 12.84 18.84
CA GLY A 48 -2.05 12.86 20.21
C GLY A 48 -0.95 12.68 21.27
N VAL A 49 -1.35 12.18 22.46
CA VAL A 49 -0.44 11.87 23.56
C VAL A 49 -0.17 10.36 23.54
N THR A 50 0.85 9.93 22.79
CA THR A 50 1.31 8.53 22.73
C THR A 50 2.60 8.36 23.52
N ARG A 51 2.93 7.12 23.92
CA ARG A 51 4.19 6.84 24.63
C ARG A 51 5.42 7.01 23.73
N ARG A 52 5.22 6.82 22.43
CA ARG A 52 6.29 6.87 21.41
C ARG A 52 6.54 8.25 20.81
N GLY A 53 5.72 9.25 21.11
CA GLY A 53 5.91 10.61 20.58
C GLY A 53 5.85 10.66 19.05
N ILE A 54 4.80 10.08 18.47
CA ILE A 54 4.64 10.03 17.01
C ILE A 54 4.26 11.42 16.48
N LEU A 55 4.94 11.87 15.42
CA LEU A 55 4.70 13.16 14.76
C LEU A 55 4.23 12.95 13.33
N TYR A 56 3.19 13.67 12.93
CA TYR A 56 2.82 13.90 11.54
C TYR A 56 3.60 15.08 10.98
N LEU A 57 4.14 14.89 9.78
CA LEU A 57 4.98 15.84 9.08
C LEU A 57 4.40 16.11 7.69
N ASN A 58 3.96 17.34 7.47
CA ASN A 58 3.44 17.80 6.18
C ASN A 58 4.25 18.95 5.58
N ASP A 59 5.26 19.47 6.30
CA ASP A 59 6.19 20.44 5.74
C ASP A 59 7.01 19.79 4.61
N PRO A 60 6.93 20.28 3.37
CA PRO A 60 7.63 19.64 2.25
C PRO A 60 9.15 19.60 2.40
N ALA A 61 9.75 20.62 3.01
CA ALA A 61 11.21 20.66 3.20
C ALA A 61 11.64 19.61 4.22
N LEU A 62 10.92 19.49 5.33
CA LEU A 62 11.20 18.45 6.32
C LEU A 62 10.89 17.05 5.78
N VAL A 63 9.84 16.87 4.97
CA VAL A 63 9.55 15.57 4.34
C VAL A 63 10.70 15.15 3.44
N VAL A 64 11.28 16.07 2.66
CA VAL A 64 12.46 15.78 1.84
C VAL A 64 13.67 15.43 2.69
N GLU A 65 13.90 16.14 3.80
CA GLU A 65 14.99 15.85 4.73
C GLU A 65 14.88 14.44 5.32
N VAL A 66 13.70 14.09 5.84
CA VAL A 66 13.43 12.78 6.45
C VAL A 66 13.48 11.65 5.41
N LEU A 67 12.94 11.85 4.21
CA LEU A 67 12.91 10.80 3.18
C LEU A 67 14.27 10.60 2.48
N ASN A 68 15.10 11.64 2.39
CA ASN A 68 16.47 11.49 1.89
C ASN A 68 17.37 10.78 2.89
N ASP A 69 17.12 10.98 4.19
CA ASP A 69 17.80 10.33 5.32
C ASP A 69 19.31 10.20 5.11
N VAL A 70 19.97 11.33 4.81
CA VAL A 70 21.40 11.36 4.44
C VAL A 70 22.27 10.76 5.54
N GLU A 71 21.90 11.00 6.81
CA GLU A 71 22.60 10.51 7.99
C GLU A 71 22.20 9.07 8.39
N GLY A 72 21.11 8.53 7.84
CA GLY A 72 20.63 7.18 8.15
C GLY A 72 19.98 7.06 9.53
N ILE A 73 19.40 8.15 10.04
CA ILE A 73 18.81 8.27 11.38
C ILE A 73 17.29 8.14 11.38
N PHE A 74 16.66 8.08 10.21
CA PHE A 74 15.21 7.91 10.04
C PHE A 74 14.89 6.51 9.50
N PRO A 75 15.05 5.44 10.30
CA PRO A 75 14.67 4.09 9.87
C PRO A 75 13.16 4.02 9.65
N LYS A 76 12.73 3.03 8.86
CA LYS A 76 11.30 2.71 8.74
C LYS A 76 10.71 2.46 10.13
N ASN A 77 9.49 2.95 10.33
CA ASN A 77 8.78 2.81 11.58
C ASN A 77 8.64 1.32 11.96
N ASP A 78 9.06 0.98 13.17
CA ASP A 78 9.08 -0.39 13.69
C ASP A 78 7.68 -1.01 13.80
N LEU A 79 6.65 -0.23 14.17
CA LEU A 79 5.27 -0.73 14.18
C LEU A 79 4.81 -1.19 12.79
N MET A 80 5.16 -0.43 11.75
CA MET A 80 4.85 -0.76 10.37
C MET A 80 5.70 -1.93 9.85
N VAL A 81 6.96 -2.01 10.30
CA VAL A 81 7.85 -3.12 9.95
C VAL A 81 7.37 -4.43 10.59
N ASP A 82 7.11 -4.44 11.88
CA ASP A 82 6.69 -5.62 12.65
C ASP A 82 5.33 -6.14 12.19
N ALA A 83 4.46 -5.23 11.74
CA ALA A 83 3.19 -5.55 11.09
C ALA A 83 3.37 -6.40 9.83
N VAL A 84 4.37 -6.11 8.99
CA VAL A 84 4.50 -6.72 7.65
C VAL A 84 5.57 -7.82 7.59
N ALA A 85 6.59 -7.74 8.44
CA ALA A 85 7.73 -8.67 8.46
C ALA A 85 7.36 -10.16 8.57
N PRO A 86 6.31 -10.59 9.28
CA PRO A 86 5.92 -12.01 9.31
C PRO A 86 5.57 -12.59 7.94
N LEU A 87 5.07 -11.76 7.01
CA LEU A 87 4.70 -12.21 5.66
C LEU A 87 5.90 -12.24 4.71
N ILE A 88 6.74 -11.20 4.75
CA ILE A 88 7.77 -10.98 3.72
C ILE A 88 9.20 -11.15 4.25
N GLY A 89 9.35 -11.51 5.51
CA GLY A 89 10.64 -11.63 6.19
C GLY A 89 11.42 -10.31 6.14
N ASN A 90 12.71 -10.41 5.79
CA ASN A 90 13.60 -9.26 5.70
C ASN A 90 13.67 -8.67 4.28
N ALA A 91 12.52 -8.55 3.61
CA ALA A 91 12.45 -7.97 2.27
C ALA A 91 12.82 -6.48 2.27
N MET A 92 13.19 -5.96 1.09
CA MET A 92 13.57 -4.55 0.89
C MET A 92 12.49 -3.55 1.34
N PHE A 93 11.23 -3.97 1.38
CA PHE A 93 10.11 -3.15 1.86
C PHE A 93 10.19 -2.82 3.36
N VAL A 94 10.74 -3.73 4.18
CA VAL A 94 10.83 -3.56 5.65
C VAL A 94 12.25 -3.38 6.16
N SER A 95 13.28 -3.69 5.36
CA SER A 95 14.67 -3.49 5.74
C SER A 95 15.09 -2.02 5.72
N SER A 96 16.07 -1.65 6.56
CA SER A 96 16.71 -0.32 6.61
C SER A 96 18.26 -0.47 6.63
N GLY A 97 18.99 0.63 6.48
CA GLY A 97 20.46 0.65 6.57
C GLY A 97 21.17 -0.23 5.52
N GLU A 98 22.26 -0.89 5.92
CA GLU A 98 23.12 -1.66 4.99
C GLU A 98 22.39 -2.84 4.33
N THR A 99 21.47 -3.49 5.03
CA THR A 99 20.66 -4.57 4.45
C THR A 99 19.82 -4.06 3.29
N TRP A 100 19.12 -2.93 3.49
CA TRP A 100 18.34 -2.29 2.44
C TRP A 100 19.24 -1.84 1.28
N LYS A 101 20.35 -1.16 1.56
CA LYS A 101 21.29 -0.69 0.52
C LYS A 101 21.82 -1.84 -0.32
N ARG A 102 22.12 -3.00 0.29
CA ARG A 102 22.58 -4.20 -0.42
C ARG A 102 21.47 -4.76 -1.32
N GLN A 103 20.27 -4.95 -0.79
CA GLN A 103 19.11 -5.45 -1.54
C GLN A 103 18.74 -4.53 -2.71
N ARG A 104 18.73 -3.22 -2.48
CA ARG A 104 18.45 -2.21 -3.50
C ARG A 104 19.46 -2.27 -4.63
N ARG A 105 20.76 -2.32 -4.34
CA ARG A 105 21.84 -2.45 -5.34
C ARG A 105 21.71 -3.72 -6.20
N MET A 106 21.28 -4.84 -5.61
CA MET A 106 21.08 -6.09 -6.37
C MET A 106 19.89 -5.99 -7.34
N ILE A 107 18.83 -5.30 -6.94
CA ILE A 107 17.56 -5.25 -7.67
C ILE A 107 17.51 -4.09 -8.69
N GLU A 108 18.16 -2.97 -8.40
CA GLU A 108 18.12 -1.75 -9.23
C GLU A 108 18.35 -1.98 -10.73
N PRO A 109 19.33 -2.82 -11.18
CA PRO A 109 19.52 -3.06 -12.60
C PRO A 109 18.26 -3.62 -13.28
N ALA A 110 17.42 -4.35 -12.54
CA ALA A 110 16.16 -4.92 -13.03
C ALA A 110 15.11 -3.89 -13.41
N PHE A 111 15.19 -2.71 -12.82
CA PHE A 111 14.26 -1.61 -13.04
C PHE A 111 14.83 -0.55 -14.00
N SER A 112 15.94 -0.85 -14.68
CA SER A 112 16.47 0.03 -15.73
C SER A 112 15.48 0.14 -16.90
N HIS A 113 15.43 1.32 -17.55
CA HIS A 113 14.54 1.58 -18.70
C HIS A 113 14.64 0.51 -19.80
N MET A 114 15.85 0.01 -20.07
CA MET A 114 16.07 -1.05 -21.07
C MET A 114 15.37 -2.36 -20.70
N ARG A 115 15.31 -2.72 -19.40
CA ARG A 115 14.59 -3.91 -18.94
C ARG A 115 13.08 -3.69 -18.86
N LEU A 116 12.63 -2.48 -18.53
CA LEU A 116 11.21 -2.11 -18.61
C LEU A 116 10.67 -2.27 -20.03
N ASN A 117 11.42 -1.85 -21.06
CA ASN A 117 11.01 -2.02 -22.45
C ASN A 117 10.84 -3.51 -22.84
N ARG A 118 11.64 -4.42 -22.28
CA ARG A 118 11.46 -5.86 -22.50
C ARG A 118 10.24 -6.41 -21.79
N ALA A 119 9.92 -5.87 -20.61
CA ALA A 119 8.74 -6.24 -19.84
C ALA A 119 7.44 -5.70 -20.44
N PHE A 120 7.50 -4.63 -21.23
CA PHE A 120 6.33 -3.95 -21.77
C PHE A 120 5.41 -4.87 -22.59
N GLY A 121 5.97 -5.73 -23.44
CA GLY A 121 5.16 -6.71 -24.20
C GLY A 121 4.35 -7.63 -23.28
N GLN A 122 4.96 -8.10 -22.19
CA GLN A 122 4.28 -8.94 -21.20
C GLN A 122 3.16 -8.20 -20.46
N MET A 123 3.31 -6.89 -20.23
CA MET A 123 2.27 -6.04 -19.66
C MET A 123 1.08 -5.90 -20.63
N VAL A 124 1.36 -5.69 -21.92
CA VAL A 124 0.33 -5.61 -22.96
C VAL A 124 -0.43 -6.93 -23.08
N ASP A 125 0.29 -8.06 -23.06
CA ASP A 125 -0.34 -9.39 -23.12
C ASP A 125 -1.29 -9.62 -21.94
N ALA A 126 -0.88 -9.27 -20.71
CA ALA A 126 -1.73 -9.37 -19.51
C ALA A 126 -2.99 -8.49 -19.62
N VAL A 127 -2.85 -7.25 -20.11
CA VAL A 127 -4.00 -6.35 -20.32
C VAL A 127 -4.93 -6.89 -21.40
N THR A 128 -4.38 -7.40 -22.51
CA THR A 128 -5.16 -7.97 -23.62
C THR A 128 -5.96 -9.20 -23.17
N ASP A 129 -5.36 -10.07 -22.35
CA ASP A 129 -6.07 -11.21 -21.75
C ASP A 129 -7.16 -10.73 -20.77
N HIS A 130 -6.90 -9.68 -20.01
CA HIS A 130 -7.88 -9.10 -19.08
C HIS A 130 -9.06 -8.44 -19.80
N GLU A 131 -8.82 -7.75 -20.92
CA GLU A 131 -9.89 -7.18 -21.76
C GLU A 131 -10.79 -8.27 -22.32
N ARG A 132 -10.23 -9.39 -22.80
CA ARG A 132 -11.02 -10.55 -23.24
C ARG A 132 -11.89 -11.10 -22.11
N TRP A 133 -11.35 -11.20 -20.89
CA TRP A 133 -12.13 -11.60 -19.73
C TRP A 133 -13.26 -10.60 -19.41
N LEU A 134 -13.02 -9.30 -19.54
CA LEU A 134 -14.05 -8.27 -19.36
C LEU A 134 -15.16 -8.39 -20.40
N ASP A 135 -14.83 -8.64 -21.67
CA ASP A 135 -15.81 -8.86 -22.74
C ASP A 135 -16.72 -10.05 -22.42
N GLU A 136 -16.17 -11.14 -21.90
CA GLU A 136 -16.93 -12.31 -21.44
C GLU A 136 -17.87 -11.96 -20.27
N LYS A 137 -17.42 -11.11 -19.34
CA LYS A 137 -18.26 -10.63 -18.22
C LYS A 137 -19.38 -9.72 -18.67
N ILE A 138 -19.12 -8.84 -19.63
CA ILE A 138 -20.13 -7.98 -20.25
C ILE A 138 -21.19 -8.83 -20.95
N ALA A 139 -20.77 -9.85 -21.71
CA ALA A 139 -21.69 -10.77 -22.39
C ALA A 139 -22.60 -11.55 -21.42
N GLN A 140 -22.15 -11.77 -20.18
CA GLN A 140 -22.92 -12.44 -19.12
C GLN A 140 -23.88 -11.50 -18.38
N ASP A 141 -23.75 -10.17 -18.57
CA ASP A 141 -24.49 -9.12 -17.85
C ASP A 141 -24.52 -9.32 -16.32
N ALA A 142 -23.41 -9.80 -15.77
CA ALA A 142 -23.29 -10.16 -14.36
C ALA A 142 -22.36 -9.19 -13.62
N PRO A 143 -22.74 -8.71 -12.42
CA PRO A 143 -21.84 -7.89 -11.61
C PRO A 143 -20.62 -8.70 -11.16
N PHE A 144 -19.46 -8.05 -11.13
CA PHE A 144 -18.22 -8.61 -10.61
C PHE A 144 -17.52 -7.61 -9.69
N SER A 145 -16.59 -8.09 -8.86
CA SER A 145 -15.78 -7.24 -8.01
C SER A 145 -14.66 -6.58 -8.81
N LEU A 146 -14.68 -5.24 -8.90
CA LEU A 146 -13.61 -4.47 -9.54
C LEU A 146 -12.27 -4.64 -8.81
N ASP A 147 -12.31 -4.70 -7.48
CA ASP A 147 -11.12 -4.88 -6.65
C ASP A 147 -10.42 -6.21 -6.94
N ALA A 148 -11.18 -7.31 -6.98
CA ALA A 148 -10.65 -8.62 -7.33
C ALA A 148 -10.14 -8.66 -8.79
N ALA A 149 -10.82 -8.00 -9.72
CA ALA A 149 -10.41 -7.93 -11.12
C ALA A 149 -9.08 -7.18 -11.30
N MET A 150 -8.93 -6.01 -10.66
CA MET A 150 -7.70 -5.23 -10.70
C MET A 150 -6.55 -5.90 -9.94
N GLY A 151 -6.86 -6.57 -8.83
CA GLY A 151 -5.90 -7.41 -8.10
C GLY A 151 -5.34 -8.53 -8.97
N HIS A 152 -6.22 -9.25 -9.69
CA HIS A 152 -5.82 -10.30 -10.63
C HIS A 152 -4.94 -9.76 -11.76
N LEU A 153 -5.36 -8.68 -12.42
CA LEU A 153 -4.58 -8.04 -13.49
C LEU A 153 -3.18 -7.64 -13.00
N THR A 154 -3.11 -7.01 -11.83
CA THR A 154 -1.83 -6.58 -11.24
C THR A 154 -0.91 -7.77 -10.93
N ALA A 155 -1.47 -8.85 -10.37
CA ALA A 155 -0.73 -10.07 -10.09
C ALA A 155 -0.21 -10.73 -11.38
N ASP A 156 -1.02 -10.78 -12.43
CA ASP A 156 -0.63 -11.36 -13.72
C ASP A 156 0.50 -10.53 -14.38
N VAL A 157 0.38 -9.21 -14.37
CA VAL A 157 1.46 -8.31 -14.83
C VAL A 157 2.77 -8.58 -14.07
N ILE A 158 2.73 -8.65 -12.73
CA ILE A 158 3.92 -8.94 -11.93
C ILE A 158 4.49 -10.32 -12.29
N THR A 159 3.63 -11.32 -12.46
CA THR A 159 4.04 -12.71 -12.71
C THR A 159 4.72 -12.84 -14.06
N ARG A 160 4.15 -12.26 -15.12
CA ARG A 160 4.74 -12.27 -16.46
C ARG A 160 6.03 -11.45 -16.51
N THR A 161 6.08 -10.32 -15.84
CA THR A 161 7.26 -9.44 -15.91
C THR A 161 8.45 -9.95 -15.08
N ILE A 162 8.20 -10.66 -13.97
CA ILE A 162 9.26 -11.20 -13.11
C ILE A 162 9.63 -12.64 -13.50
N PHE A 163 8.64 -13.49 -13.79
CA PHE A 163 8.83 -14.93 -14.00
C PHE A 163 8.65 -15.36 -15.47
N SER A 164 8.25 -14.46 -16.37
CA SER A 164 8.03 -14.76 -17.80
C SER A 164 6.98 -15.85 -18.05
N ILE A 165 6.05 -16.02 -17.12
CA ILE A 165 4.93 -16.96 -17.22
C ILE A 165 3.62 -16.24 -16.86
N PRO A 166 2.49 -16.58 -17.51
CA PRO A 166 1.19 -16.08 -17.08
C PRO A 166 0.83 -16.62 -15.71
N LEU A 167 0.00 -15.87 -14.99
CA LEU A 167 -0.55 -16.32 -13.71
C LEU A 167 -1.51 -17.50 -13.94
N HIS A 168 -1.22 -18.62 -13.29
CA HIS A 168 -2.05 -19.82 -13.40
C HIS A 168 -3.44 -19.58 -12.79
N GLU A 169 -4.48 -20.16 -13.41
CA GLU A 169 -5.84 -20.12 -12.88
C GLU A 169 -5.90 -20.67 -11.45
N GLY A 170 -6.55 -19.95 -10.54
CA GLY A 170 -6.64 -20.33 -9.12
C GLY A 170 -5.48 -19.81 -8.26
N ALA A 171 -4.24 -19.76 -8.76
CA ALA A 171 -3.10 -19.22 -8.00
C ALA A 171 -3.31 -17.74 -7.63
N ALA A 172 -3.90 -16.97 -8.54
CA ALA A 172 -4.30 -15.58 -8.29
C ALA A 172 -5.27 -15.45 -7.11
N ARG A 173 -6.27 -16.35 -7.06
CA ARG A 173 -7.30 -16.37 -6.03
C ARG A 173 -6.70 -16.74 -4.68
N ASP A 174 -5.84 -17.77 -4.65
CA ASP A 174 -5.20 -18.23 -3.42
C ASP A 174 -4.29 -17.16 -2.82
N VAL A 175 -3.50 -16.47 -3.66
CA VAL A 175 -2.65 -15.36 -3.22
C VAL A 175 -3.49 -14.19 -2.72
N PHE A 176 -4.56 -13.82 -3.42
CA PHE A 176 -5.43 -12.72 -3.02
C PHE A 176 -6.17 -13.02 -1.70
N GLU A 177 -6.67 -14.24 -1.54
CA GLU A 177 -7.35 -14.67 -0.32
C GLU A 177 -6.39 -14.70 0.87
N ALA A 178 -5.18 -15.27 0.69
CA ALA A 178 -4.14 -15.27 1.71
C ALA A 178 -3.73 -13.84 2.11
N PHE A 179 -3.61 -12.94 1.12
CA PHE A 179 -3.30 -11.54 1.37
C PHE A 179 -4.42 -10.81 2.10
N THR A 180 -5.68 -11.02 1.71
CA THR A 180 -6.86 -10.46 2.40
C THR A 180 -6.94 -10.92 3.86
N VAL A 181 -6.63 -12.19 4.14
CA VAL A 181 -6.55 -12.72 5.50
C VAL A 181 -5.45 -12.02 6.30
N PHE A 182 -4.29 -11.81 5.68
CA PHE A 182 -3.17 -11.10 6.30
C PHE A 182 -3.52 -9.63 6.61
N GLU A 183 -4.09 -8.90 5.66
CA GLU A 183 -4.49 -7.50 5.85
C GLU A 183 -5.44 -7.34 7.04
N ARG A 184 -6.41 -8.25 7.20
CA ARG A 184 -7.34 -8.24 8.35
C ARG A 184 -6.64 -8.47 9.70
N GLN A 185 -5.57 -9.26 9.72
CA GLN A 185 -4.81 -9.51 10.95
C GLN A 185 -3.92 -8.32 11.30
N VAL A 186 -3.26 -7.73 10.31
CA VAL A 186 -2.32 -6.62 10.49
C VAL A 186 -3.01 -5.29 10.77
N ALA A 187 -4.19 -5.06 10.18
CA ALA A 187 -4.93 -3.82 10.39
C ALA A 187 -5.60 -3.73 11.77
N SER A 188 -5.46 -4.76 12.62
CA SER A 188 -5.87 -4.69 14.02
C SER A 188 -4.87 -3.84 14.81
N VAL A 189 -5.30 -2.64 15.22
CA VAL A 189 -4.45 -1.73 16.00
C VAL A 189 -4.17 -2.34 17.38
N ASN A 190 -2.94 -2.79 17.60
CA ASN A 190 -2.50 -3.19 18.94
C ASN A 190 -2.22 -1.95 19.79
N VAL A 191 -3.24 -1.49 20.52
CA VAL A 191 -3.18 -0.29 21.37
C VAL A 191 -2.05 -0.33 22.42
N LYS A 192 -1.59 -1.52 22.83
CA LYS A 192 -0.45 -1.66 23.77
C LYS A 192 0.90 -1.29 23.14
N ALA A 193 0.98 -1.27 21.81
CA ALA A 193 2.19 -0.98 21.07
C ALA A 193 2.34 0.53 20.74
N LEU A 194 1.28 1.34 20.82
CA LEU A 194 1.28 2.81 20.62
C LEU A 194 1.78 3.57 21.86
#